data_AF-A0A3D2MMN4-F1
#
_entry.id   AF-A0A3D2MMN4-F1
#
_cell.length_a   1.000
_cell.length_b   1.000
_cell.length_c   1.000
_cell.angle_alpha   90.00
_cell.angle_beta   90.00
_cell.angle_gamma   90.00
#
_symmetry.space_group_name_H-M   'P 1'
#
loop_
_entity.id
_entity.type
_entity.pdbx_description
1 polymer ?
#
loop_
_entity_poly.entity_id
_entity_poly.type
_entity_poly.pdbx_seq_one_letter_code
_entity_poly.pdbx_strand_id
1 'polypeptide(L)'
;MSEVATLADQLFVLYNGRLVAQGTPRTIFGQGQTLHQWGLTETPLGELLILLRKQGVALPSDVFTFEEALNALQALDMARHEKKNV
;
A
#
# COMPACT_ATOMS: atom_id res chain seq x y z
N MET A 1 -1.38 -11.32 -6.52
CA MET A 1 -0.65 -10.39 -5.61
C MET A 1 -1.29 -10.33 -4.24
N SER A 2 -2.63 -10.27 -4.13
CA SER A 2 -3.31 -10.15 -2.83
C SER A 2 -3.00 -11.30 -1.86
N GLU A 3 -2.97 -12.57 -2.29
CA GLU A 3 -2.66 -13.66 -1.36
C GLU A 3 -1.22 -13.56 -0.82
N VAL A 4 -0.28 -13.16 -1.68
CA VAL A 4 1.14 -12.99 -1.31
C VAL A 4 1.29 -11.87 -0.28
N ALA A 5 0.54 -10.78 -0.40
CA ALA A 5 0.55 -9.69 0.56
C ALA A 5 -0.04 -10.07 1.92
N THR A 6 -0.98 -11.00 1.96
CA THR A 6 -1.68 -11.41 3.19
C THR A 6 -1.04 -12.61 3.89
N LEU A 7 -0.49 -13.57 3.14
CA LEU A 7 -0.08 -14.86 3.66
C LEU A 7 1.43 -15.04 3.84
N ALA A 8 2.25 -14.20 3.18
CA ALA A 8 3.70 -14.36 3.23
C ALA A 8 4.34 -13.55 4.35
N ASP A 9 5.30 -14.13 5.07
CA ASP A 9 6.13 -13.39 6.04
C ASP A 9 7.36 -12.75 5.40
N GLN A 10 7.83 -13.35 4.31
CA GLN A 10 9.03 -12.94 3.56
C GLN A 10 8.79 -13.08 2.05
N LEU A 11 9.33 -12.13 1.30
CA LEU A 11 9.28 -12.06 -0.14
C LEU A 11 10.69 -11.98 -0.73
N PHE A 12 10.85 -12.65 -1.86
CA PHE A 12 12.05 -12.61 -2.69
C PHE A 12 11.61 -12.25 -4.11
N VAL A 13 12.09 -11.12 -4.62
CA VAL A 13 11.74 -10.66 -5.96
C VAL A 13 12.87 -11.01 -6.91
N LEU A 14 12.54 -11.79 -7.94
CA LEU A 14 13.45 -12.12 -9.02
C LEU A 14 13.09 -11.33 -10.28
N TYR A 15 14.10 -10.77 -10.92
CA TYR A 15 13.96 -10.11 -12.22
C TYR A 15 15.14 -10.50 -13.10
N ASN A 16 14.87 -10.96 -14.33
CA ASN A 16 15.88 -11.44 -15.27
C ASN A 16 16.89 -12.45 -14.66
N GLY A 17 16.37 -13.41 -13.87
CA GLY A 17 17.17 -14.47 -13.25
C GLY A 17 18.05 -14.02 -12.08
N ARG A 18 17.87 -12.79 -11.58
CA ARG A 18 18.62 -12.26 -10.43
C ARG A 18 17.66 -11.88 -9.29
N LEU A 19 18.10 -12.11 -8.06
CA LEU A 19 17.42 -11.58 -6.87
C LEU A 19 17.64 -10.06 -6.82
N VAL A 20 16.56 -9.28 -6.96
CA VAL A 20 16.61 -7.81 -7.00
C VAL A 20 16.08 -7.15 -5.72
N ALA A 21 15.26 -7.86 -4.95
CA ALA A 21 14.82 -7.41 -3.62
C ALA A 21 14.47 -8.58 -2.71
N GLN A 22 14.60 -8.37 -1.41
CA GLN A 22 14.21 -9.31 -0.37
C GLN A 22 13.72 -8.54 0.87
N GLY A 23 12.66 -9.01 1.51
CA GLY A 23 12.16 -8.44 2.76
C GLY A 23 10.75 -8.88 3.11
N THR A 24 10.12 -8.21 4.07
CA THR A 24 8.70 -8.43 4.40
C THR A 24 7.79 -7.89 3.30
N PRO A 25 6.52 -8.34 3.22
CA PRO A 25 5.54 -7.73 2.33
C PRO A 25 5.49 -6.22 2.46
N ARG A 26 5.46 -5.69 3.69
CA ARG A 26 5.46 -4.26 3.98
C ARG A 26 6.64 -3.53 3.32
N THR A 27 7.85 -4.07 3.44
CA THR A 27 9.06 -3.46 2.86
C THR A 27 9.10 -3.55 1.34
N ILE A 28 8.61 -4.65 0.75
CA ILE A 28 8.61 -4.84 -0.71
C ILE A 28 7.50 -4.00 -1.36
N PHE A 29 6.27 -4.08 -0.87
CA PHE A 29 5.13 -3.31 -1.41
C PHE A 29 5.30 -1.80 -1.19
N GLY A 30 6.05 -1.38 -0.17
CA GLY A 30 6.41 0.03 0.01
C GLY A 30 7.30 0.62 -1.09
N GLN A 31 7.88 -0.20 -1.98
CA GLN A 31 8.75 0.26 -3.07
C GLN A 31 7.96 0.69 -4.32
N GLY A 32 6.63 0.55 -4.33
CA GLY A 32 5.69 1.09 -5.31
C GLY A 32 6.18 1.16 -6.76
N GLN A 33 6.71 2.32 -7.16
CA GLN A 33 7.22 2.55 -8.52
C GLN A 33 8.32 1.57 -8.98
N THR A 34 9.15 1.08 -8.06
CA THR A 34 10.23 0.12 -8.38
C THR A 34 9.66 -1.25 -8.76
N LEU A 35 8.51 -1.65 -8.20
CA LEU A 35 7.88 -2.94 -8.51
C LEU A 35 7.43 -3.00 -9.98
N HIS A 36 6.92 -1.89 -10.50
CA HIS A 36 6.53 -1.79 -11.91
C HIS A 36 7.71 -1.98 -12.86
N GLN A 37 8.93 -1.57 -12.47
CA GLN A 37 10.14 -1.78 -13.27
C GLN A 37 10.49 -3.27 -13.39
N TRP A 38 10.08 -4.08 -12.41
CA TRP A 38 10.26 -5.53 -12.41
C TRP A 38 9.08 -6.30 -13.03
N GLY A 39 8.12 -5.59 -13.64
CA GLY A 39 6.91 -6.19 -14.21
C GLY A 39 5.88 -6.64 -13.17
N LEU A 40 6.04 -6.21 -11.92
CA LEU A 40 5.09 -6.46 -10.85
C LEU A 40 4.00 -5.37 -10.82
N THR A 41 2.78 -5.76 -10.48
CA THR A 41 1.65 -4.85 -10.31
C THR A 41 1.27 -4.71 -8.85
N GLU A 42 0.69 -3.58 -8.49
CA GLU A 42 0.16 -3.37 -7.15
C GLU A 42 -0.97 -4.35 -6.81
N THR A 43 -1.24 -4.52 -5.51
CA THR A 43 -2.48 -5.16 -5.07
C THR A 43 -3.68 -4.24 -5.37
N PRO A 44 -4.91 -4.77 -5.50
CA PRO A 44 -6.09 -3.92 -5.69
C PRO A 44 -6.25 -2.84 -4.60
N LEU A 45 -5.88 -3.18 -3.36
CA LEU A 45 -5.88 -2.22 -2.26
C LEU A 45 -4.79 -1.15 -2.45
N GLY A 46 -3.56 -1.54 -2.82
CA GLY A 46 -2.47 -0.60 -3.08
C GLY A 46 -2.83 0.40 -4.19
N GLU A 47 -3.42 -0.09 -5.27
CA GLU A 47 -3.90 0.74 -6.38
C GLU A 47 -4.95 1.76 -5.93
N LEU A 48 -5.95 1.31 -5.16
CA LEU A 48 -6.98 2.20 -4.59
C LEU A 48 -6.36 3.30 -3.72
N LEU A 49 -5.43 2.96 -2.83
CA LEU A 49 -4.76 3.93 -1.97
C LEU A 49 -3.95 4.95 -2.76
N ILE A 50 -3.28 4.53 -3.84
CA ILE A 50 -2.58 5.43 -4.75
C ILE A 50 -3.56 6.41 -5.42
N LEU A 51 -4.71 5.92 -5.91
CA LEU A 51 -5.73 6.76 -6.53
C LEU A 51 -6.31 7.78 -5.54
N LEU A 52 -6.60 7.38 -4.31
CA LEU A 52 -7.11 8.27 -3.25
C LEU A 52 -6.08 9.36 -2.90
N ARG A 53 -4.80 9.01 -2.77
CA ARG A 53 -3.74 10.01 -2.55
C ARG A 53 -3.62 10.99 -3.72
N LYS A 54 -3.73 10.51 -4.96
CA LYS A 54 -3.76 11.38 -6.17
C LYS A 54 -4.96 12.34 -6.19
N GLN A 55 -6.07 11.96 -5.57
CA GLN A 55 -7.24 12.82 -5.38
C GLN A 55 -7.12 13.81 -4.20
N GLY A 56 -5.97 13.83 -3.50
CA GLY A 56 -5.72 14.75 -2.38
C GLY A 56 -6.19 14.23 -1.02
N VAL A 57 -6.56 12.95 -0.91
CA VAL A 57 -6.84 12.34 0.40
C VAL A 57 -5.53 12.12 1.14
N ALA A 58 -5.43 12.67 2.36
CA ALA A 58 -4.22 12.62 3.19
C ALA A 58 -4.02 11.25 3.86
N LEU A 59 -3.83 10.21 3.05
CA LEU A 59 -3.57 8.84 3.52
C LEU A 59 -2.07 8.60 3.71
N PRO A 60 -1.64 8.02 4.85
CA PRO A 60 -0.25 7.62 5.06
C PRO A 60 0.25 6.68 3.96
N SER A 61 1.51 6.78 3.56
CA SER A 61 2.12 5.98 2.50
C SER A 61 2.46 4.54 2.92
N ASP A 62 2.42 4.27 4.22
CA ASP A 62 2.77 2.99 4.85
C ASP A 62 1.55 2.10 5.16
N VAL A 63 0.42 2.37 4.53
CA VAL A 63 -0.79 1.55 4.63
C VAL A 63 -0.75 0.45 3.57
N PHE A 64 -0.76 -0.81 4.01
CA PHE A 64 -0.70 -1.97 3.11
C PHE A 64 -1.77 -3.03 3.38
N THR A 65 -2.44 -2.99 4.53
CA THR A 65 -3.51 -3.93 4.88
C THR A 65 -4.89 -3.26 4.84
N PHE A 66 -5.93 -4.08 4.68
CA PHE A 66 -7.30 -3.58 4.66
C PHE A 66 -7.69 -2.89 5.97
N GLU A 67 -7.28 -3.44 7.12
CA GLU A 67 -7.54 -2.83 8.43
C GLU A 67 -6.84 -1.50 8.61
N GLU A 68 -5.57 -1.38 8.21
CA GLU A 68 -4.84 -0.09 8.22
C GLU A 68 -5.53 0.95 7.35
N ALA A 69 -5.99 0.55 6.16
CA ALA A 69 -6.69 1.43 5.24
C ALA A 69 -8.02 1.92 5.83
N LEU A 70 -8.78 1.02 6.44
CA LEU A 70 -10.04 1.35 7.09
C LEU A 70 -9.82 2.31 8.27
N ASN A 71 -8.85 2.03 9.13
CA ASN A 71 -8.51 2.87 10.27
C ASN A 71 -8.06 4.27 9.82
N ALA A 72 -7.23 4.35 8.77
CA ALA A 72 -6.80 5.63 8.21
C ALA A 72 -7.96 6.45 7.64
N LEU A 73 -8.89 5.80 6.92
CA LEU A 73 -10.07 6.46 6.37
C LEU A 73 -11.05 6.93 7.46
N GLN A 74 -11.28 6.12 8.50
CA GLN A 74 -12.12 6.47 9.64
C GLN A 74 -11.55 7.67 10.42
N ALA A 75 -10.24 7.69 10.64
CA ALA A 75 -9.57 8.81 11.31
C ALA A 75 -9.74 10.13 10.52
N LEU A 76 -9.70 10.06 9.18
CA LEU A 76 -9.94 11.22 8.31
C LEU A 76 -11.39 11.70 8.37
N ASP A 77 -12.36 10.78 8.44
CA ASP A 77 -13.78 11.14 8.51
C ASP A 77 -14.12 11.85 9.83
N MET A 78 -13.60 11.33 10.95
CA MET A 78 -13.74 11.96 12.27
C MET A 78 -13.17 13.38 12.29
N ALA A 79 -11.97 13.59 11.73
CA ALA A 79 -11.35 14.90 11.62
C ALA A 79 -12.15 15.87 10.72
N ARG A 80 -12.91 15.34 9.75
CA ARG A 80 -13.78 16.12 8.87
C ARG A 80 -15.07 16.53 9.56
N HIS A 81 -15.58 15.70 10.47
CA HIS A 81 -16.75 15.99 11.30
C HIS A 81 -16.46 17.03 12.40
N GLU A 82 -15.28 16.99 13.04
CA GLU A 82 -14.89 18.00 14.04
C GLU A 82 -14.75 19.41 13.44
N LYS A 83 -14.22 19.55 12.22
CA LYS A 83 -14.09 20.85 11.53
C LYS A 83 -15.41 21.45 11.04
N LYS A 84 -16.50 20.67 10.99
CA LYS A 84 -17.81 21.15 10.51
C LYS A 84 -18.71 21.64 11.66
N ASN A 85 -18.28 21.44 12.91
CA ASN A 85 -19.02 21.78 14.12
C ASN A 85 -18.40 22.96 14.91
N VAL A 86 -17.49 23.72 14.28
CA VAL A 86 -16.88 24.96 14.79
C VAL A 86 -17.14 26.09 13.82
#